data_AF-A0A533VMQ0-F1
#
_entry.id   AF-A0A533VMQ0-F1
#
_cell.length_a   1.000
_cell.length_b   1.000
_cell.length_c   1.000
_cell.angle_alpha   90.00
_cell.angle_beta   90.00
_cell.angle_gamma   90.00
#
_symmetry.space_group_name_H-M   'P 1'
#
loop_
_entity.id
_entity.type
_entity.pdbx_description
1 polymer ?
#
loop_
_entity_poly.entity_id
_entity_poly.type
_entity_poly.pdbx_seq_one_letter_code
_entity_poly.pdbx_strand_id
1 'polypeptide(L)'
;MPDQSKGILSLLEGHGYDKVRKGLVSVVLEKVLLDIGSGTYEKVIDELKKRYQCYLPDCYDHPEYLSVILKDLYGNSYRGIIKSISQELEQFSYQKPIAKFIDILIR
;
A
#
# COMPACT_ATOMS: atom_id res chain seq x y z
N MET A 1 -11.91 20.54 -14.05
CA MET A 1 -11.64 19.35 -14.87
C MET A 1 -12.29 18.15 -14.19
N PRO A 2 -13.01 17.27 -14.90
CA PRO A 2 -13.52 16.05 -14.29
C PRO A 2 -12.34 15.16 -13.90
N ASP A 3 -12.34 14.73 -12.63
CA ASP A 3 -11.38 13.79 -12.07
C ASP A 3 -11.54 12.43 -12.80
N GLN A 4 -10.63 12.17 -13.74
CA GLN A 4 -10.62 10.97 -14.60
C GLN A 4 -10.51 9.68 -13.77
N SER A 5 -10.01 9.77 -12.53
CA SER A 5 -9.93 8.68 -11.56
C SER A 5 -11.32 8.10 -11.24
N LYS A 6 -12.36 8.95 -11.23
CA LYS A 6 -13.74 8.53 -10.94
C LYS A 6 -14.35 7.66 -12.03
N GLY A 7 -13.94 7.83 -13.30
CA GLY A 7 -14.55 7.14 -14.43
C GLY A 7 -14.19 5.65 -14.50
N ILE A 8 -12.94 5.29 -14.21
CA ILE A 8 -12.51 3.88 -14.17
C ILE A 8 -13.09 3.19 -12.93
N LEU A 9 -13.14 3.89 -11.80
CA LEU A 9 -13.63 3.33 -10.54
C LEU A 9 -15.15 3.10 -10.53
N SER A 10 -15.92 3.96 -11.20
CA SER A 10 -17.38 3.80 -11.34
C SER A 10 -17.78 2.66 -12.28
N LEU A 11 -16.99 2.38 -13.31
CA LEU A 11 -17.23 1.28 -14.26
C LEU A 11 -17.08 -0.11 -13.64
N LEU A 12 -16.51 -0.19 -12.45
CA LEU A 12 -16.18 -1.46 -11.83
C LEU A 12 -17.27 -1.96 -10.89
N GLU A 13 -18.30 -1.17 -10.51
CA GLU A 13 -19.40 -1.50 -9.56
C GLU A 13 -20.22 -2.79 -9.92
N GLY A 14 -20.32 -3.80 -9.03
CA GLY A 14 -20.95 -5.12 -9.22
C GLY A 14 -20.12 -6.41 -8.95
N HIS A 15 -18.79 -6.46 -9.15
CA HIS A 15 -18.02 -7.73 -9.11
C HIS A 15 -16.66 -7.63 -8.38
N GLY A 16 -16.51 -8.28 -7.22
CA GLY A 16 -15.23 -8.68 -6.60
C GLY A 16 -14.02 -7.73 -6.72
N TYR A 17 -14.10 -6.52 -6.16
CA TYR A 17 -13.06 -5.46 -6.25
C TYR A 17 -11.69 -5.77 -5.62
N ASP A 18 -11.55 -6.84 -4.85
CA ASP A 18 -10.34 -6.98 -4.03
C ASP A 18 -9.09 -7.12 -4.89
N LYS A 19 -9.19 -7.70 -6.09
CA LYS A 19 -8.09 -7.71 -7.06
C LYS A 19 -7.71 -6.30 -7.55
N VAL A 20 -8.69 -5.44 -7.81
CA VAL A 20 -8.45 -4.05 -8.24
C VAL A 20 -7.84 -3.23 -7.11
N ARG A 21 -8.37 -3.36 -5.90
CA ARG A 21 -7.84 -2.69 -4.69
C ARG A 21 -6.45 -3.17 -4.35
N LYS A 22 -6.20 -4.48 -4.41
CA LYS A 22 -4.87 -5.09 -4.24
C LYS A 22 -3.88 -4.53 -5.26
N GLY A 23 -4.28 -4.43 -6.53
CA GLY A 23 -3.48 -3.77 -7.57
C GLY A 23 -3.19 -2.30 -7.26
N LEU A 24 -4.21 -1.52 -6.90
CA LEU A 24 -4.08 -0.11 -6.53
C LEU A 24 -3.11 0.08 -5.35
N VAL A 25 -3.30 -0.68 -4.26
CA VAL A 25 -2.42 -0.64 -3.10
C VAL A 25 -1.01 -1.01 -3.48
N SER A 26 -0.81 -2.08 -4.26
CA SER A 26 0.52 -2.49 -4.72
C SER A 26 1.24 -1.39 -5.50
N VAL A 27 0.55 -0.70 -6.42
CA VAL A 27 1.12 0.40 -7.21
C VAL A 27 1.50 1.58 -6.32
N VAL A 28 0.65 1.94 -5.36
CA VAL A 28 0.96 3.03 -4.42
C VAL A 28 2.15 2.67 -3.52
N LEU A 29 2.22 1.44 -3.02
CA LEU A 29 3.36 0.95 -2.26
C LEU A 29 4.65 1.02 -3.07
N GLU A 30 4.64 0.51 -4.29
CA GLU A 30 5.78 0.55 -5.20
C GLU A 30 6.22 1.99 -5.49
N LYS A 31 5.28 2.88 -5.85
CA LYS A 31 5.54 4.30 -6.07
C LYS A 31 6.22 4.95 -4.87
N VAL A 32 5.63 4.86 -3.67
CA VAL A 32 6.17 5.55 -2.49
C VAL A 32 7.56 5.02 -2.12
N LEU A 33 7.79 3.71 -2.22
CA LEU A 33 9.10 3.14 -1.93
C LEU A 33 10.15 3.57 -2.96
N LEU A 34 9.80 3.62 -4.24
CA LEU A 34 10.68 4.09 -5.31
C LEU A 34 10.95 5.59 -5.26
N ASP A 35 9.96 6.41 -4.86
CA ASP A 35 10.10 7.86 -4.67
C ASP A 35 11.13 8.18 -3.57
N ILE A 36 11.25 7.30 -2.56
CA ILE A 36 12.33 7.39 -1.55
C ILE A 36 13.66 6.92 -2.15
N GLY A 37 13.63 5.86 -2.96
CA GLY A 37 14.77 5.40 -3.76
C GLY A 37 14.71 3.90 -4.07
N SER A 38 15.32 3.49 -5.17
CA SER A 38 15.34 2.07 -5.60
C SER A 38 15.87 1.12 -4.52
N GLY A 39 16.90 1.53 -3.78
CA GLY A 39 17.44 0.73 -2.67
C GLY A 39 16.48 0.56 -1.49
N THR A 40 15.50 1.46 -1.32
CA THR A 40 14.41 1.30 -0.32
C THR A 40 13.43 0.26 -0.80
N TYR A 41 12.99 0.36 -2.05
CA TYR A 41 12.11 -0.64 -2.67
C TYR A 41 12.71 -2.05 -2.61
N GLU A 42 13.97 -2.21 -3.08
CA GLU A 42 14.68 -3.50 -3.10
C GLU A 42 14.77 -4.14 -1.71
N LYS A 43 15.17 -3.36 -0.70
CA LYS A 43 15.25 -3.87 0.68
C LYS A 43 13.91 -4.35 1.23
N VAL A 44 12.84 -3.62 0.94
CA VAL A 44 11.51 -3.97 1.43
C VAL A 44 10.99 -5.24 0.75
N ILE A 45 11.14 -5.37 -0.58
CA ILE A 45 10.71 -6.59 -1.28
C ILE A 45 11.55 -7.81 -0.86
N ASP A 46 12.84 -7.64 -0.61
CA ASP A 46 13.73 -8.71 -0.17
C ASP A 46 13.34 -9.20 1.23
N GLU A 47 13.06 -8.29 2.16
CA GLU A 47 12.63 -8.66 3.51
C GLU A 47 11.21 -9.26 3.53
N LEU A 48 10.29 -8.79 2.68
CA LEU A 48 8.95 -9.39 2.51
C LEU A 48 9.07 -10.85 2.05
N LYS A 49 9.89 -11.09 1.02
CA LYS A 49 10.14 -12.42 0.50
C LYS A 49 10.82 -13.31 1.53
N LYS A 50 11.85 -12.81 2.21
CA LYS A 50 12.64 -13.57 3.18
C LYS A 50 11.82 -14.00 4.41
N ARG A 51 11.01 -13.09 4.98
CA ARG A 51 10.30 -13.34 6.25
C ARG A 51 8.95 -14.01 6.07
N TYR A 52 8.22 -13.65 5.02
CA TYR A 52 6.83 -14.06 4.85
C TYR A 52 6.57 -14.83 3.55
N GLN A 53 7.56 -14.94 2.65
CA GLN A 53 7.38 -15.46 1.28
C GLN A 53 6.28 -14.70 0.51
N CYS A 54 6.12 -13.42 0.82
CA CYS A 54 5.10 -12.54 0.26
C CYS A 54 5.69 -11.47 -0.68
N TYR A 55 4.82 -10.88 -1.50
CA TYR A 55 5.13 -9.76 -2.38
C TYR A 55 4.30 -8.53 -2.02
N LEU A 56 4.61 -7.35 -2.59
CA LEU A 56 3.88 -6.11 -2.31
C LEU A 56 2.34 -6.22 -2.45
N PRO A 57 1.79 -6.90 -3.46
CA PRO A 57 0.34 -7.10 -3.53
C PRO A 57 -0.21 -7.80 -2.29
N ASP A 58 0.50 -8.76 -1.71
CA ASP A 58 0.02 -9.55 -0.57
C ASP A 58 -0.08 -8.72 0.72
N CYS A 59 0.64 -7.59 0.78
CA CYS A 59 0.47 -6.61 1.85
C CYS A 59 -0.95 -6.04 1.91
N TYR A 60 -1.73 -6.08 0.81
CA TYR A 60 -3.14 -5.69 0.85
C TYR A 60 -3.94 -6.54 1.85
N ASP A 61 -3.67 -7.84 1.86
CA ASP A 61 -4.31 -8.82 2.72
C ASP A 61 -3.64 -8.87 4.11
N HIS A 62 -2.34 -8.55 4.17
CA HIS A 62 -1.48 -8.56 5.36
C HIS A 62 -0.70 -7.24 5.58
N PRO A 63 -1.38 -6.10 5.83
CA PRO A 63 -0.74 -4.80 6.02
C PRO A 63 0.26 -4.77 7.18
N GLU A 64 0.06 -5.62 8.19
CA GLU A 64 0.94 -5.77 9.34
C GLU A 64 2.37 -6.22 8.95
N TYR A 65 2.52 -7.01 7.89
CA TYR A 65 3.84 -7.46 7.44
C TYR A 65 4.68 -6.29 6.94
N LEU A 66 4.06 -5.38 6.19
CA LEU A 66 4.70 -4.17 5.71
C LEU A 66 5.06 -3.23 6.88
N SER A 67 4.15 -3.01 7.83
CA SER A 67 4.42 -2.16 9.00
C SER A 67 5.64 -2.65 9.78
N VAL A 68 5.70 -3.97 10.07
CA VAL A 68 6.83 -4.59 10.78
C VAL A 68 8.15 -4.41 10.01
N ILE A 69 8.16 -4.69 8.71
CA ILE A 69 9.38 -4.57 7.89
C ILE A 69 9.87 -3.12 7.84
N LEU A 70 8.97 -2.17 7.61
CA LEU A 70 9.35 -0.75 7.56
C LEU A 70 9.89 -0.28 8.90
N LYS A 71 9.26 -0.69 10.01
CA LYS A 71 9.71 -0.34 11.36
C LYS A 71 11.10 -0.91 11.66
N ASP A 72 11.35 -2.16 11.31
CA ASP A 72 12.63 -2.81 11.56
C ASP A 72 13.76 -2.24 10.70
N LEU A 73 13.49 -1.93 9.43
CA LEU A 73 14.49 -1.38 8.50
C LEU A 73 14.82 0.09 8.78
N TYR A 74 13.83 0.89 9.17
CA TYR A 74 13.96 2.35 9.21
C TYR A 74 13.78 2.94 10.61
N GLY A 75 13.60 2.12 11.65
CA GLY A 75 13.41 2.58 13.02
C GLY A 75 12.29 3.60 13.10
N ASN A 76 12.50 4.73 13.78
CA ASN A 76 11.49 5.78 13.91
C ASN A 76 11.08 6.45 12.58
N SER A 77 11.93 6.39 11.55
CA SER A 77 11.68 7.03 10.25
C SER A 77 10.58 6.33 9.45
N TYR A 78 10.22 5.08 9.79
CA TYR A 78 9.16 4.32 9.13
C TYR A 78 7.80 5.05 9.14
N ARG A 79 7.54 5.86 10.17
CA ARG A 79 6.31 6.66 10.29
C ARG A 79 6.15 7.64 9.15
N GLY A 80 7.25 8.18 8.63
CA GLY A 80 7.23 9.04 7.45
C GLY A 80 6.77 8.28 6.21
N ILE A 81 7.26 7.04 6.03
CA ILE A 81 6.90 6.17 4.90
C ILE A 81 5.42 5.78 4.98
N ILE A 82 4.95 5.33 6.15
CA ILE A 82 3.53 5.00 6.36
C ILE A 82 2.64 6.21 6.11
N LYS A 83 3.06 7.40 6.55
CA LYS A 83 2.32 8.65 6.28
C LYS A 83 2.21 8.92 4.78
N SER A 84 3.30 8.79 4.02
CA SER A 84 3.27 8.96 2.56
C SER A 84 2.34 7.95 1.88
N ILE A 85 2.39 6.66 2.26
CA ILE A 85 1.47 5.63 1.76
C ILE A 85 0.01 6.00 2.07
N SER A 86 -0.25 6.40 3.32
CA SER A 86 -1.61 6.74 3.78
C SER A 86 -2.17 7.94 3.04
N GLN A 87 -1.36 8.97 2.79
CA GLN A 87 -1.76 10.17 2.06
C GLN A 87 -2.12 9.86 0.60
N GLU A 88 -1.35 9.01 -0.08
CA GLU A 88 -1.65 8.60 -1.46
C GLU A 88 -2.96 7.78 -1.55
N LEU A 89 -3.25 6.97 -0.51
CA LEU A 89 -4.45 6.14 -0.44
C LEU A 89 -5.69 6.84 0.13
N GLU A 90 -5.53 8.01 0.76
CA GLU A 90 -6.60 8.72 1.47
C GLU A 90 -7.79 9.04 0.54
N GLN A 91 -7.52 9.41 -0.71
CA GLN A 91 -8.55 9.68 -1.72
C GLN A 91 -9.44 8.46 -2.05
N PHE A 92 -8.97 7.24 -1.73
CA PHE A 92 -9.70 5.99 -1.93
C PHE A 92 -10.29 5.42 -0.63
N SER A 93 -10.09 6.11 0.51
CA SER A 93 -10.56 5.67 1.83
C SER A 93 -12.09 5.58 1.96
N TYR A 94 -12.85 6.21 1.06
CA TYR A 94 -14.31 5.99 0.95
C TYR A 94 -14.63 4.50 0.72
N GLN A 95 -13.71 3.72 0.16
CA GLN A 95 -13.80 2.27 0.10
C GLN A 95 -13.36 1.67 1.44
N LYS A 96 -14.31 1.10 2.18
CA LYS A 96 -14.06 0.52 3.52
C LYS A 96 -12.83 -0.39 3.61
N PRO A 97 -12.52 -1.27 2.64
CA PRO A 97 -11.32 -2.12 2.71
C PRO A 97 -10.01 -1.33 2.62
N ILE A 98 -9.96 -0.24 1.85
CA ILE A 98 -8.78 0.64 1.79
C ILE A 98 -8.61 1.39 3.11
N ALA A 99 -9.69 1.93 3.67
CA ALA A 99 -9.63 2.57 4.99
C ALA A 99 -9.14 1.59 6.07
N LYS A 100 -9.60 0.33 6.03
CA LYS A 100 -9.14 -0.72 6.94
C LYS A 100 -7.65 -1.03 6.75
N PHE A 101 -7.17 -1.12 5.51
CA PHE A 101 -5.75 -1.30 5.21
C PHE A 101 -4.90 -0.17 5.84
N ILE A 102 -5.31 1.09 5.65
CA ILE A 102 -4.62 2.26 6.22
C ILE A 102 -4.62 2.18 7.76
N ASP A 103 -5.76 1.88 8.38
CA ASP A 103 -5.87 1.79 9.85
C ASP A 103 -4.97 0.70 10.44
N ILE A 104 -4.84 -0.45 9.78
CA ILE A 104 -3.93 -1.52 10.24
C ILE A 104 -2.47 -1.11 10.02
N LEU A 105 -2.15 -0.49 8.87
CA LEU A 105 -0.79 -0.09 8.54
C LEU A 105 -0.22 0.95 9.53
N ILE A 106 -1.06 1.83 10.08
CA ILE A 106 -0.66 2.89 11.01
C ILE A 106 -0.34 2.37 12.42
N ARG A 107 -0.87 1.21 12.82
CA ARG A 107 -0.68 0.62 14.15
C ARG A 107 0.75 0.11 14.34
#